data_AF-A0A4Q3REN0-F1
#
_entry.id   AF-A0A4Q3REN0-F1
#
_cell.length_a   1.000
_cell.length_b   1.000
_cell.length_c   1.000
_cell.angle_alpha   90.00
_cell.angle_beta   90.00
_cell.angle_gamma   90.00
#
_symmetry.space_group_name_H-M   'P 1'
#
loop_
_entity.id
_entity.type
_entity.pdbx_description
1 polymer ?
#
loop_
_entity_poly.entity_id
_entity_poly.type
_entity_poly.pdbx_seq_one_letter_code
_entity_poly.pdbx_strand_id
1 'polypeptide(L)'
;PYGSQGSFALLGNHEMYSSGRSYFTQLLPYMGNYVPSHDKDQQASFFCLENDCWRIIGLDTGYYSLKGWLGIKGNNKLDLHDTQKEWLRNTVRLSDDNRGLIFLSHHQCFSAFEDEFPKPAEFIASLLPAHKNVIWLWGHEHWFSVYGANKLANGATMYARCVGNSGMPVELNKKKEAKQPR
;
A
#
# COMPACT_ATOMS: atom_id res chain seq x y z
N PRO A 1 14.73 -6.13 -7.04
CA PRO A 1 15.89 -6.90 -6.51
C PRO A 1 15.38 -7.90 -5.48
N TYR A 2 15.92 -9.11 -5.45
CA TYR A 2 15.54 -10.12 -4.44
C TYR A 2 16.36 -9.91 -3.17
N GLY A 3 15.67 -9.86 -2.02
CA GLY A 3 16.30 -9.84 -0.71
C GLY A 3 16.85 -11.21 -0.32
N SER A 4 17.86 -11.25 0.56
CA SER A 4 18.48 -12.51 0.99
C SER A 4 17.61 -13.36 1.93
N GLN A 5 16.58 -12.78 2.54
CA GLN A 5 15.67 -13.45 3.48
C GLN A 5 14.25 -13.60 2.93
N GLY A 6 13.90 -12.84 1.88
CA GLY A 6 12.55 -12.78 1.36
C GLY A 6 12.34 -11.53 0.51
N SER A 7 11.27 -11.52 -0.28
CA SER A 7 10.80 -10.34 -0.99
C SER A 7 9.30 -10.41 -1.14
N PHE A 8 8.63 -9.29 -0.91
CA PHE A 8 7.18 -9.18 -1.06
C PHE A 8 6.87 -8.08 -2.07
N ALA A 9 5.79 -8.24 -2.82
CA ALA A 9 5.39 -7.30 -3.85
C ALA A 9 3.97 -6.80 -3.61
N LEU A 10 3.77 -5.49 -3.78
CA LEU A 10 2.45 -4.88 -3.83
C LEU A 10 2.00 -4.72 -5.28
N LEU A 11 0.70 -4.90 -5.50
CA LEU A 11 0.07 -4.67 -6.80
C LEU A 11 -0.21 -3.18 -6.98
N GLY A 12 0.28 -2.59 -8.07
CA GLY A 12 -0.02 -1.22 -8.48
C GLY A 12 -0.99 -1.13 -9.65
N ASN A 13 -1.28 0.10 -10.09
CA ASN A 13 -2.13 0.32 -11.27
C ASN A 13 -1.46 -0.12 -12.58
N HIS A 14 -0.13 -0.07 -12.68
CA HIS A 14 0.57 -0.43 -13.91
C HIS A 14 0.53 -1.94 -14.18
N GLU A 15 0.60 -2.77 -13.14
CA GLU A 15 0.40 -4.22 -13.27
C GLU A 15 -1.02 -4.54 -13.79
N MET A 16 -2.00 -3.71 -13.40
CA MET A 16 -3.40 -3.88 -13.81
C MET A 16 -3.70 -3.46 -15.26
N TYR A 17 -2.79 -2.80 -15.97
CA TYR A 17 -2.94 -2.60 -17.43
C TYR A 17 -2.99 -3.91 -18.20
N SER A 18 -2.45 -5.00 -17.62
CA SER A 18 -2.55 -6.36 -18.13
C SER A 18 -3.48 -7.24 -17.28
N SER A 19 -4.45 -6.62 -16.59
CA SER A 19 -5.35 -7.27 -15.62
C SER A 19 -4.61 -8.02 -14.51
N GLY A 20 -3.39 -7.60 -14.17
CA GLY A 20 -2.56 -8.24 -13.14
C GLY A 20 -2.02 -9.61 -13.53
N ARG A 21 -2.17 -10.06 -14.79
CA ARG A 21 -1.83 -11.43 -15.20
C ARG A 21 -0.38 -11.79 -14.84
N SER A 22 0.58 -10.96 -15.22
CA SER A 22 1.99 -11.23 -14.92
C SER A 22 2.31 -11.09 -13.44
N TYR A 23 1.62 -10.18 -12.72
CA TYR A 23 1.76 -10.09 -11.27
C TYR A 23 1.39 -11.42 -10.61
N PHE A 24 0.19 -11.95 -10.88
CA PHE A 24 -0.29 -13.17 -10.21
C PHE A 24 0.38 -14.45 -10.71
N THR A 25 0.70 -14.54 -12.01
CA THR A 25 1.20 -15.81 -12.60
C THR A 25 2.72 -15.90 -12.72
N GLN A 26 3.44 -14.77 -12.68
CA GLN A 26 4.89 -14.74 -12.89
C GLN A 26 5.65 -14.13 -11.72
N LEU A 27 5.14 -13.06 -11.08
CA LEU A 27 5.86 -12.41 -9.99
C LEU A 27 5.54 -13.05 -8.64
N LEU A 28 4.25 -13.12 -8.30
CA LEU A 28 3.75 -13.57 -7.00
C LEU A 28 4.29 -14.95 -6.57
N PRO A 29 4.41 -15.96 -7.47
CA PRO A 29 4.97 -17.28 -7.10
C PRO A 29 6.44 -17.25 -6.64
N TYR A 30 7.17 -16.17 -6.88
CA TYR A 30 8.56 -16.01 -6.41
C TYR A 30 8.67 -15.06 -5.22
N MET A 31 7.55 -14.50 -4.74
CA MET A 31 7.53 -13.62 -3.58
C MET A 31 7.22 -14.43 -2.32
N GLY A 32 7.77 -14.02 -1.19
CA GLY A 32 7.59 -14.68 0.09
C GLY A 32 8.84 -14.64 0.95
N ASN A 33 8.88 -15.53 1.92
CA ASN A 33 10.04 -15.82 2.74
C ASN A 33 10.93 -16.86 2.03
N TYR A 34 12.25 -16.65 2.02
CA TYR A 34 13.21 -17.59 1.40
C TYR A 34 13.97 -18.43 2.43
N VAL A 35 13.65 -18.28 3.72
CA VAL A 35 14.29 -19.02 4.81
C VAL A 35 13.64 -20.41 4.92
N PRO A 36 14.42 -21.52 4.86
CA PRO A 36 13.87 -22.88 4.83
C PRO A 36 12.98 -23.28 6.02
N SER A 37 13.13 -22.60 7.16
CA SER A 37 12.31 -22.86 8.36
C SER A 37 10.92 -22.21 8.30
N HIS A 38 10.63 -21.42 7.26
CA HIS A 38 9.41 -20.65 7.11
C HIS A 38 8.90 -20.75 5.67
N ASP A 39 8.17 -21.82 5.34
CA ASP A 39 7.46 -21.94 4.08
C ASP A 39 6.23 -21.02 4.07
N LYS A 40 6.42 -19.77 3.66
CA LYS A 40 5.32 -18.86 3.33
C LYS A 40 5.67 -18.03 2.10
N ASP A 41 5.43 -18.62 0.94
CA ASP A 41 5.20 -17.90 -0.30
C ASP A 41 4.08 -16.88 -0.11
N GLN A 42 4.19 -15.71 -0.74
CA GLN A 42 3.14 -14.71 -0.75
C GLN A 42 1.95 -15.23 -1.57
N GLN A 43 0.87 -15.65 -0.91
CA GLN A 43 -0.30 -16.28 -1.56
C GLN A 43 -1.31 -15.29 -2.15
N ALA A 44 -1.22 -14.02 -1.80
CA ALA A 44 -2.16 -12.99 -2.19
C ALA A 44 -1.46 -11.66 -2.47
N SER A 45 -2.15 -10.74 -3.14
CA SER A 45 -1.67 -9.38 -3.40
C SER A 45 -1.61 -8.48 -2.16
N PHE A 46 -2.00 -9.03 -1.00
CA PHE A 46 -1.94 -8.42 0.32
C PHE A 46 -1.32 -9.42 1.31
N PHE A 47 -0.69 -8.92 2.36
CA PHE A 47 0.04 -9.74 3.33
C PHE A 47 0.23 -9.02 4.67
N CYS A 48 0.58 -9.76 5.71
CA CYS A 48 0.98 -9.22 7.01
C CYS A 48 2.28 -9.90 7.46
N LEU A 49 3.34 -9.10 7.64
CA LEU A 49 4.58 -9.54 8.27
C LEU A 49 4.59 -9.03 9.70
N GLU A 50 5.05 -9.83 10.64
CA GLU A 50 5.02 -9.43 12.04
C GLU A 50 6.18 -9.99 12.86
N ASN A 51 6.51 -9.27 13.91
CA ASN A 51 7.41 -9.69 14.98
C ASN A 51 6.83 -9.26 16.33
N ASP A 52 7.63 -9.28 17.39
CA ASP A 52 7.17 -8.96 18.75
C ASP A 52 6.73 -7.51 18.93
N CYS A 53 7.16 -6.60 18.04
CA CYS A 53 6.94 -5.16 18.19
C CYS A 53 6.10 -4.54 17.08
N TRP A 54 6.11 -5.12 15.88
CA TRP A 54 5.56 -4.51 14.67
C TRP A 54 4.74 -5.48 13.84
N ARG A 55 3.75 -4.90 13.15
CA ARG A 55 3.04 -5.53 12.04
C ARG A 55 3.14 -4.63 10.82
N ILE A 56 3.63 -5.19 9.73
CA ILE A 56 3.76 -4.55 8.42
C ILE A 56 2.70 -5.17 7.51
N ILE A 57 1.72 -4.37 7.12
CA ILE A 57 0.53 -4.82 6.41
C ILE A 57 0.57 -4.25 5.00
N GLY A 58 0.78 -5.13 4.02
CA GLY A 58 0.68 -4.81 2.61
C GLY A 58 -0.76 -4.84 2.15
N LEU A 59 -1.27 -3.71 1.69
CA LEU A 59 -2.63 -3.54 1.17
C LEU A 59 -2.63 -3.56 -0.36
N ASP A 60 -3.49 -4.39 -0.94
CA ASP A 60 -3.79 -4.34 -2.37
C ASP A 60 -4.74 -3.16 -2.65
N THR A 61 -4.16 -2.11 -3.20
CA THR A 61 -4.88 -0.94 -3.74
C THR A 61 -4.80 -0.91 -5.26
N GLY A 62 -4.15 -1.88 -5.91
CA GLY A 62 -3.97 -1.94 -7.35
C GLY A 62 -5.15 -2.57 -8.06
N TYR A 63 -5.72 -3.65 -7.51
CA TYR A 63 -6.67 -4.51 -8.24
C TYR A 63 -7.88 -3.78 -8.83
N TYR A 64 -8.49 -2.87 -8.06
CA TYR A 64 -9.64 -2.06 -8.52
C TYR A 64 -9.28 -0.62 -8.86
N SER A 65 -8.00 -0.33 -9.10
CA SER A 65 -7.51 1.03 -9.35
C SER A 65 -7.85 1.57 -10.74
N LEU A 66 -8.32 0.71 -11.64
CA LEU A 66 -8.63 1.08 -13.02
C LEU A 66 -10.11 0.87 -13.34
N LYS A 67 -10.63 1.71 -14.24
CA LYS A 67 -12.02 1.65 -14.73
C LYS A 67 -12.11 1.97 -16.23
N GLY A 68 -13.30 1.73 -16.78
CA GLY A 68 -13.65 2.01 -18.18
C GLY A 68 -13.35 0.84 -19.11
N TRP A 69 -13.88 0.91 -20.34
CA TRP A 69 -13.82 -0.19 -21.33
C TRP A 69 -12.40 -0.71 -21.60
N LEU A 70 -11.42 0.19 -21.68
CA LEU A 70 -10.01 -0.18 -21.88
C LEU A 70 -9.25 -0.43 -20.57
N GLY A 71 -9.87 -0.18 -19.41
CA GLY A 71 -9.21 -0.37 -18.12
C GLY A 71 -7.96 0.49 -17.92
N ILE A 72 -7.89 1.69 -18.50
CA ILE A 72 -6.72 2.58 -18.40
C ILE A 72 -6.96 3.86 -17.58
N LYS A 73 -8.22 4.13 -17.19
CA LYS A 73 -8.56 5.33 -16.41
C LYS A 73 -8.46 5.02 -14.92
N GLY A 74 -7.87 5.93 -14.15
CA GLY A 74 -7.83 5.84 -12.69
C GLY A 74 -9.23 5.79 -12.07
N ASN A 75 -9.41 4.93 -11.08
CA ASN A 75 -10.63 4.77 -10.31
C ASN A 75 -10.50 5.43 -8.94
N ASN A 76 -10.80 6.72 -8.83
CA ASN A 76 -10.74 7.44 -7.55
C ASN A 76 -11.82 6.97 -6.54
N LYS A 77 -12.73 6.08 -6.96
CA LYS A 77 -13.68 5.37 -6.07
C LYS A 77 -13.16 3.98 -5.65
N LEU A 78 -11.88 3.69 -5.91
CA LEU A 78 -11.15 2.49 -5.50
C LEU A 78 -11.50 2.16 -4.05
N ASP A 79 -11.76 0.88 -3.83
CA ASP A 79 -11.97 0.30 -2.52
C ASP A 79 -11.20 -1.03 -2.45
N LEU A 80 -10.93 -1.50 -1.23
CA LEU A 80 -10.30 -2.80 -1.03
C LEU A 80 -11.28 -3.91 -1.42
N HIS A 81 -10.78 -4.98 -2.04
CA HIS A 81 -11.62 -6.15 -2.36
C HIS A 81 -12.15 -6.83 -1.10
N ASP A 82 -13.35 -7.40 -1.18
CA ASP A 82 -14.06 -7.97 -0.04
C ASP A 82 -13.27 -9.06 0.67
N THR A 83 -12.53 -9.90 -0.08
CA THR A 83 -11.64 -10.92 0.52
C THR A 83 -10.57 -10.30 1.42
N GLN A 84 -9.97 -9.19 1.01
CA GLN A 84 -8.96 -8.47 1.80
C GLN A 84 -9.60 -7.80 3.02
N LYS A 85 -10.79 -7.21 2.85
CA LYS A 85 -11.54 -6.63 3.98
C LYS A 85 -11.88 -7.68 5.03
N GLU A 86 -12.32 -8.85 4.60
CA GLU A 86 -12.65 -9.96 5.48
C GLU A 86 -11.41 -10.52 6.18
N TRP A 87 -10.30 -10.67 5.45
CA TRP A 87 -9.01 -11.04 6.02
C TRP A 87 -8.55 -10.03 7.10
N LEU A 88 -8.67 -8.72 6.83
CA LEU A 88 -8.35 -7.67 7.80
C LEU A 88 -9.21 -7.77 9.07
N ARG A 89 -10.52 -8.00 8.92
CA ARG A 89 -11.45 -8.14 10.04
C ARG A 89 -11.19 -9.37 10.88
N ASN A 90 -11.07 -10.53 10.25
CA ASN A 90 -11.17 -11.81 10.96
C ASN A 90 -9.81 -12.44 11.26
N THR A 91 -8.80 -12.16 10.43
CA THR A 91 -7.47 -12.76 10.56
C THR A 91 -6.49 -11.76 11.15
N VAL A 92 -6.40 -10.57 10.56
CA VAL A 92 -5.43 -9.56 11.03
C VAL A 92 -5.88 -8.96 12.36
N ARG A 93 -7.16 -8.61 12.53
CA ARG A 93 -7.75 -8.11 13.78
C ARG A 93 -6.94 -6.98 14.42
N LEU A 94 -6.96 -5.82 13.75
CA LEU A 94 -6.13 -4.66 14.12
C LEU A 94 -6.40 -4.11 15.53
N SER A 95 -7.62 -4.31 16.05
CA SER A 95 -8.02 -3.87 17.39
C SER A 95 -7.42 -4.69 18.53
N ASP A 96 -7.06 -5.94 18.27
CA ASP A 96 -6.73 -6.93 19.31
C ASP A 96 -5.23 -6.96 19.63
N ASP A 97 -4.47 -6.03 19.04
CA ASP A 97 -3.01 -6.06 19.03
C ASP A 97 -2.40 -4.72 19.48
N ASN A 98 -1.37 -4.81 20.33
CA ASN A 98 -0.67 -3.65 20.86
C ASN A 98 0.57 -3.24 20.07
N ARG A 99 1.04 -4.08 19.15
CA ARG A 99 2.19 -3.82 18.28
C ARG A 99 2.00 -2.54 17.45
N GLY A 100 3.11 -1.95 17.05
CA GLY A 100 3.12 -0.85 16.09
C GLY A 100 2.63 -1.31 14.71
N LEU A 101 1.92 -0.44 14.02
CA LEU A 101 1.32 -0.76 12.72
C LEU A 101 1.96 0.08 11.61
N ILE A 102 2.42 -0.60 10.56
CA ILE A 102 2.88 0.01 9.32
C ILE A 102 1.99 -0.51 8.19
N PHE A 103 1.28 0.38 7.51
CA PHE A 103 0.55 0.07 6.29
C PHE A 103 1.39 0.41 5.07
N LEU A 104 1.39 -0.49 4.09
CA LEU A 104 2.00 -0.28 2.79
C LEU A 104 0.90 -0.34 1.73
N SER A 105 0.84 0.63 0.82
CA SER A 105 -0.08 0.60 -0.32
C SER A 105 0.60 1.14 -1.58
N HIS A 106 0.06 0.84 -2.76
CA HIS A 106 0.49 1.54 -3.96
C HIS A 106 -0.08 2.96 -3.98
N HIS A 107 -1.41 3.07 -3.83
CA HIS A 107 -2.12 4.34 -3.88
C HIS A 107 -2.15 5.05 -2.52
N GLN A 108 -2.12 6.37 -2.59
CA GLN A 108 -2.18 7.32 -1.49
C GLN A 108 -3.61 7.57 -1.02
N CYS A 109 -3.82 7.62 0.29
CA CYS A 109 -5.15 7.91 0.84
C CYS A 109 -5.53 9.39 0.74
N PHE A 110 -4.52 10.26 0.73
CA PHE A 110 -4.62 11.70 0.54
C PHE A 110 -3.33 12.20 -0.13
N SER A 111 -3.34 13.40 -0.70
CA SER A 111 -2.17 13.94 -1.39
C SER A 111 -2.18 15.47 -1.46
N ALA A 112 -0.99 16.06 -1.40
CA ALA A 112 -0.80 17.47 -1.71
C ALA A 112 -0.52 17.74 -3.22
N PHE A 113 -0.34 16.68 -4.02
CA PHE A 113 0.23 16.76 -5.38
C PHE A 113 -0.65 16.12 -6.46
N GLU A 114 -1.27 14.98 -6.16
CA GLU A 114 -2.00 14.13 -7.09
C GLU A 114 -3.43 13.81 -6.57
N ASP A 115 -4.19 12.98 -7.28
CA ASP A 115 -5.54 12.57 -6.87
C ASP A 115 -5.54 11.73 -5.57
N GLU A 116 -6.67 11.66 -4.87
CA GLU A 116 -6.77 10.95 -3.58
C GLU A 116 -7.64 9.69 -3.67
N PHE A 117 -7.32 8.69 -2.82
CA PHE A 117 -8.05 7.43 -2.71
C PHE A 117 -8.43 7.15 -1.23
N PRO A 118 -9.47 7.81 -0.69
CA PRO A 118 -9.72 7.83 0.76
C PRO A 118 -10.31 6.53 1.33
N LYS A 119 -11.07 5.76 0.54
CA LYS A 119 -11.83 4.60 1.05
C LYS A 119 -10.99 3.53 1.77
N PRO A 120 -9.78 3.14 1.28
CA PRO A 120 -8.89 2.27 2.06
C PRO A 120 -8.60 2.81 3.47
N ALA A 121 -8.32 4.10 3.63
CA ALA A 121 -8.08 4.70 4.95
C ALA A 121 -9.34 4.75 5.80
N GLU A 122 -10.51 5.05 5.22
CA GLU A 122 -11.80 5.00 5.92
C GLU A 122 -12.07 3.60 6.47
N PHE A 123 -11.84 2.57 5.65
CA PHE A 123 -12.00 1.18 6.06
C PHE A 123 -11.03 0.80 7.18
N ILE A 124 -9.74 1.12 7.04
CA ILE A 124 -8.75 0.85 8.09
C ILE A 124 -9.09 1.60 9.38
N ALA A 125 -9.54 2.86 9.30
CA ALA A 125 -10.00 3.62 10.45
C ALA A 125 -11.16 2.93 11.18
N SER A 126 -12.08 2.28 10.45
CA SER A 126 -13.19 1.54 11.05
C SER A 126 -12.74 0.31 11.88
N LEU A 127 -11.53 -0.20 11.65
CA LEU A 127 -10.97 -1.36 12.34
C LEU A 127 -10.00 -0.98 13.47
N LEU A 128 -9.55 0.28 13.50
CA LEU A 128 -8.54 0.75 14.45
C LEU A 128 -9.19 1.31 15.73
N PRO A 129 -8.56 1.12 16.90
CA PRO A 129 -8.86 1.94 18.07
C PRO A 129 -8.56 3.42 17.78
N ALA A 130 -9.45 4.31 18.23
CA ALA A 130 -9.37 5.76 17.97
C ALA A 130 -8.06 6.44 18.44
N HIS A 131 -7.35 5.86 19.40
CA HIS A 131 -6.11 6.42 19.95
C HIS A 131 -4.84 5.84 19.30
N LYS A 132 -4.96 4.93 18.33
CA LYS A 132 -3.77 4.31 17.72
C LYS A 132 -2.99 5.29 16.84
N ASN A 133 -1.68 5.11 16.88
CA ASN A 133 -0.74 5.74 15.96
C ASN A 133 -0.30 4.71 14.93
N VAL A 134 -0.35 5.07 13.65
CA VAL A 134 0.02 4.21 12.53
C VAL A 134 0.96 4.92 11.59
N ILE A 135 1.87 4.17 10.97
CA ILE A 135 2.68 4.66 9.85
C ILE A 135 2.02 4.17 8.56
N TRP A 136 1.92 5.05 7.56
CA TRP A 136 1.41 4.67 6.23
C TRP A 136 2.40 5.08 5.16
N LEU A 137 2.90 4.10 4.42
CA LEU A 137 3.85 4.31 3.32
C LEU A 137 3.17 3.97 2.00
N TRP A 138 3.30 4.82 1.00
CA TRP A 138 2.75 4.56 -0.32
C TRP A 138 3.68 4.96 -1.48
N GLY A 139 3.35 4.49 -2.67
CA GLY A 139 4.04 4.79 -3.93
C GLY A 139 3.22 5.71 -4.82
N HIS A 140 2.94 5.26 -6.05
CA HIS A 140 2.10 5.86 -7.09
C HIS A 140 2.44 7.27 -7.58
N GLU A 141 2.66 8.23 -6.69
CA GLU A 141 2.81 9.65 -7.03
C GLU A 141 4.17 10.01 -7.63
N HIS A 142 5.14 9.09 -7.55
CA HIS A 142 6.51 9.28 -8.04
C HIS A 142 7.28 10.41 -7.31
N TRP A 143 6.99 10.62 -6.02
CA TRP A 143 7.70 11.54 -5.13
C TRP A 143 8.31 10.86 -3.90
N PHE A 144 9.30 11.52 -3.30
CA PHE A 144 9.61 11.32 -1.88
C PHE A 144 9.01 12.48 -1.08
N SER A 145 7.94 12.22 -0.36
CA SER A 145 7.18 13.24 0.37
C SER A 145 6.90 12.78 1.81
N VAL A 146 7.11 13.68 2.78
CA VAL A 146 6.81 13.43 4.19
C VAL A 146 5.69 14.36 4.63
N TYR A 147 4.57 13.78 5.06
CA TYR A 147 3.42 14.54 5.53
C TYR A 147 3.47 14.73 7.04
N GLY A 148 2.82 15.79 7.54
CA GLY A 148 2.58 15.97 8.97
C GLY A 148 1.67 14.87 9.54
N ALA A 149 1.48 14.86 10.86
CA ALA A 149 0.51 13.98 11.49
C ALA A 149 -0.90 14.32 11.00
N ASN A 150 -1.60 13.33 10.45
CA ASN A 150 -2.96 13.45 9.96
C ASN A 150 -3.91 12.61 10.82
N LYS A 151 -5.17 13.03 10.91
CA LYS A 151 -6.21 12.28 11.62
C LYS A 151 -6.98 11.39 10.65
N LEU A 152 -7.12 10.13 11.00
CA LEU A 152 -8.09 9.23 10.38
C LEU A 152 -9.50 9.56 10.88
N ALA A 153 -10.51 9.11 10.15
CA ALA A 153 -11.92 9.41 10.45
C ALA A 153 -12.37 8.99 11.87
N ASN A 154 -11.74 7.96 12.45
CA ASN A 154 -12.02 7.49 13.81
C ASN A 154 -11.21 8.22 14.91
N GLY A 155 -10.36 9.20 14.56
CA GLY A 155 -9.50 9.93 15.49
C GLY A 155 -8.07 9.39 15.63
N ALA A 156 -7.76 8.23 15.05
CA ALA A 156 -6.42 7.65 15.05
C ALA A 156 -5.44 8.58 14.31
N THR A 157 -4.16 8.53 14.69
CA THR A 157 -3.13 9.38 14.09
C THR A 157 -2.35 8.59 13.04
N MET A 158 -2.28 9.13 11.83
CA MET A 158 -1.51 8.58 10.73
C MET A 158 -0.27 9.44 10.45
N TYR A 159 0.88 8.79 10.38
CA TYR A 159 2.15 9.37 9.95
C TYR A 159 2.48 8.85 8.56
N ALA A 160 2.22 9.68 7.55
CA ALA A 160 2.20 9.28 6.15
C ALA A 160 3.46 9.71 5.38
N ARG A 161 3.91 8.86 4.46
CA ARG A 161 5.02 9.17 3.54
C ARG A 161 4.77 8.57 2.15
N CYS A 162 5.02 9.36 1.12
CA CYS A 162 5.25 8.82 -0.22
C CYS A 162 6.72 8.41 -0.31
N VAL A 163 6.99 7.14 -0.62
CA VAL A 163 8.34 6.56 -0.70
C VAL A 163 8.73 6.13 -2.12
N GLY A 164 7.94 6.50 -3.13
CA GLY A 164 8.19 6.11 -4.51
C GLY A 164 8.83 7.24 -5.32
N ASN A 165 10.15 7.25 -5.52
CA ASN A 165 10.84 8.24 -6.37
C ASN A 165 11.55 7.60 -7.59
N SER A 166 11.07 6.43 -8.04
CA SER A 166 11.79 5.59 -9.01
C SER A 166 10.96 5.22 -10.25
N GLY A 167 9.81 5.87 -10.45
CA GLY A 167 8.90 5.53 -11.54
C GLY A 167 9.36 5.96 -12.94
N MET A 168 10.32 6.87 -13.03
CA MET A 168 10.91 7.34 -14.29
C MET A 168 12.41 7.61 -14.08
N PRO A 169 13.27 7.38 -15.09
CA PRO A 169 14.63 7.91 -15.08
C PRO A 169 14.59 9.41 -14.83
N VAL A 170 15.19 9.86 -13.73
CA VAL A 170 15.40 11.28 -13.50
C VAL A 170 16.65 11.67 -14.27
N GLU A 171 16.49 12.46 -15.33
CA GLU A 171 17.66 13.09 -15.93
C GLU A 171 18.31 13.99 -14.86
N LEU A 172 19.59 13.76 -14.57
CA LEU A 172 20.35 14.51 -13.56
C LEU A 172 20.58 15.99 -13.94
N ASN A 173 19.91 16.50 -14.98
CA ASN A 173 20.15 17.84 -15.51
C ASN A 173 18.87 18.69 -15.61
N LYS A 174 19.03 19.90 -15.05
CA LYS A 174 18.08 21.00 -14.84
C LYS A 174 17.13 20.80 -13.66
N LYS A 175 17.40 21.54 -12.57
CA LYS A 175 16.42 21.92 -11.54
C LYS A 175 15.12 22.32 -12.24
N LYS A 176 14.13 21.44 -12.27
CA LYS A 176 12.74 21.87 -12.41
C LYS A 176 12.35 22.50 -11.08
N GLU A 177 11.62 23.60 -11.13
CA GLU A 177 11.00 24.16 -9.93
C GLU A 177 10.19 23.06 -9.24
N ALA A 178 10.33 22.95 -7.92
CA ALA A 178 9.53 22.01 -7.15
C ALA A 178 8.05 22.31 -7.40
N LYS A 179 7.25 21.28 -7.72
CA LYS A 179 5.80 21.46 -7.81
C LYS A 179 5.32 22.05 -6.48
N GLN A 180 4.59 23.17 -6.54
CA GLN A 180 3.94 23.67 -5.35
C GLN A 180 2.79 22.74 -4.96
N PRO A 181 2.64 22.43 -3.66
CA PRO A 181 1.43 21.81 -3.14
C PRO A 181 0.18 22.53 -3.66
N ARG A 182 -0.87 21.77 -3.98
CA ARG A 182 -2.18 22.37 -4.32
C ARG A 182 -2.85 22.99 -3.09
#